data_AF-A0A946TYA3-F1
#
_entry.id   AF-A0A946TYA3-F1
#
_cell.length_a   1.000
_cell.length_b   1.000
_cell.length_c   1.000
_cell.angle_alpha   90.00
_cell.angle_beta   90.00
_cell.angle_gamma   90.00
#
_symmetry.space_group_name_H-M   'P 1'
#
loop_
_entity.id
_entity.type
_entity.pdbx_description
1 polymer ?
#
loop_
_entity_poly.entity_id
_entity_poly.type
_entity_poly.pdbx_seq_one_letter_code
_entity_poly.pdbx_strand_id
1 'polypeptide(L)'
;MKLLLATILMFGFSLPISLSKPIDIIIYSATAWYRHPEIPKLNGFLVRLGAEHNINVSVTENPTDLKYENLKNYNLLLFNNSTNLGESIPKEIQKDIINWFDNGGGIMAMHAGIVQNGTWPKLIEIAGCDFDSDSDYMEARFLVEPKAEGDPILAGKKKQFNYTADWLCFNRSVTDIPGVEVLLRLDEKSYTPIREHPSYVGKKPMGDDHPICWRRKLGKGRYLFTGLGHDIRSLDTEFGRNHIIAGMKWTAQSAQKSKDPQAK
;
A
#
# COMPACT_ATOMS: atom_id res chain seq x y z
N MET A 1 25.55 -67.81 23.94
CA MET A 1 24.73 -66.64 23.53
C MET A 1 25.36 -65.38 24.10
N LYS A 2 26.04 -64.57 23.29
CA LYS A 2 26.52 -63.23 23.65
C LYS A 2 25.77 -62.24 22.77
N LEU A 3 24.88 -61.43 23.34
CA LEU A 3 24.23 -60.32 22.65
C LEU A 3 25.16 -59.09 22.70
N LEU A 4 25.50 -58.54 21.54
CA LEU A 4 26.07 -57.20 21.42
C LEU A 4 24.92 -56.19 21.38
N LEU A 5 24.93 -55.21 22.29
CA LEU A 5 24.11 -54.00 22.20
C LEU A 5 24.89 -52.95 21.40
N ALA A 6 24.33 -52.50 20.27
CA ALA A 6 24.86 -51.37 19.50
C ALA A 6 24.09 -50.10 19.89
N THR A 7 24.78 -49.17 20.55
CA THR A 7 24.23 -47.86 20.91
C THR A 7 24.35 -46.92 19.70
N ILE A 8 23.23 -46.59 19.07
CA ILE A 8 23.17 -45.60 17.98
C ILE A 8 23.13 -44.20 18.63
N LEU A 9 24.23 -43.44 18.49
CA LEU A 9 24.27 -42.02 18.85
C LEU A 9 23.57 -41.22 17.74
N MET A 10 22.36 -40.73 17.99
CA MET A 10 21.72 -39.75 17.11
C MET A 10 22.31 -38.36 17.37
N PHE A 11 23.16 -37.89 16.46
CA PHE A 11 23.54 -36.48 16.39
C PHE A 11 22.35 -35.67 15.90
N GLY A 12 21.68 -34.95 16.80
CA GLY A 12 20.62 -34.01 16.45
C GLY A 12 21.19 -32.81 15.69
N PHE A 13 20.94 -32.73 14.39
CA PHE A 13 21.14 -31.50 13.63
C PHE A 13 20.05 -30.50 14.01
N SER A 14 20.36 -29.56 14.90
CA SER A 14 19.55 -28.37 15.12
C SER A 14 19.78 -27.39 13.97
N LEU A 15 18.86 -27.37 13.00
CA LEU A 15 18.81 -26.29 12.01
C LEU A 15 18.57 -24.96 12.76
N PRO A 16 19.38 -23.91 12.54
CA PRO A 16 19.09 -22.61 13.10
C PRO A 16 17.78 -22.11 12.50
N ILE A 17 16.79 -21.88 13.35
CA ILE A 17 15.58 -21.16 12.97
C ILE A 17 16.04 -19.73 12.65
N SER A 18 16.25 -19.44 11.36
CA SER A 18 16.43 -18.07 10.92
C SER A 18 15.07 -17.37 11.05
N LEU A 19 14.85 -16.67 12.15
CA LEU A 19 13.74 -15.74 12.22
C LEU A 19 13.98 -14.68 11.13
N SER A 20 13.12 -14.65 10.13
CA SER A 20 13.12 -13.57 9.14
C SER A 20 13.00 -12.24 9.89
N LYS A 21 13.94 -11.32 9.65
CA LYS A 21 13.87 -9.99 10.25
C LYS A 21 12.47 -9.38 10.00
N PRO A 22 11.80 -8.80 11.02
CA PRO A 22 10.53 -8.12 10.82
C PRO A 22 10.60 -7.05 9.73
N ILE A 23 9.46 -6.79 9.10
CA ILE A 23 9.31 -5.66 8.18
C ILE A 23 9.11 -4.40 9.03
N ASP A 24 9.92 -3.38 8.81
CA ASP A 24 9.81 -2.10 9.51
C ASP A 24 9.07 -1.08 8.62
N ILE A 25 7.94 -0.55 9.09
CA ILE A 25 7.11 0.44 8.39
C ILE A 25 7.04 1.73 9.20
N ILE A 26 7.07 2.87 8.52
CA ILE A 26 6.67 4.15 9.09
C ILE A 26 5.42 4.66 8.37
N ILE A 27 4.38 4.96 9.15
CA ILE A 27 3.17 5.61 8.67
C ILE A 27 3.32 7.11 8.85
N TYR A 28 3.10 7.87 7.79
CA TYR A 28 2.89 9.32 7.85
C TYR A 28 1.39 9.61 7.69
N SER A 29 0.83 10.43 8.59
CA SER A 29 -0.60 10.74 8.59
C SER A 29 -0.94 12.23 8.77
N ALA A 30 0.05 13.12 8.66
CA ALA A 30 -0.25 14.56 8.66
C ALA A 30 -0.95 14.96 7.36
N THR A 31 -1.66 16.08 7.38
CA THR A 31 -2.50 16.58 6.28
C THR A 31 -2.31 18.09 6.13
N ALA A 32 -2.28 18.59 4.90
CA ALA A 32 -2.33 20.04 4.60
C ALA A 32 -3.58 20.42 3.79
N TRP A 33 -4.63 19.61 3.90
CA TRP A 33 -5.97 19.85 3.37
C TRP A 33 -6.99 19.16 4.30
N TYR A 34 -8.07 18.57 3.78
CA TYR A 34 -9.09 17.89 4.59
C TYR A 34 -8.49 16.75 5.43
N ARG A 35 -8.73 16.82 6.74
CA ARG A 35 -8.29 15.78 7.68
C ARG A 35 -9.41 14.78 7.93
N HIS A 36 -9.17 13.55 7.53
CA HIS A 36 -10.09 12.45 7.81
C HIS A 36 -10.11 12.15 9.32
N PRO A 37 -11.29 12.10 9.97
CA PRO A 37 -11.38 11.85 11.40
C PRO A 37 -10.88 10.46 11.80
N GLU A 38 -10.85 9.51 10.85
CA GLU A 38 -10.49 8.12 11.13
C GLU A 38 -8.98 7.86 11.15
N ILE A 39 -8.15 8.85 10.79
CA ILE A 39 -6.68 8.74 10.77
C ILE A 39 -6.13 8.13 12.07
N PRO A 40 -6.45 8.63 13.29
CA PRO A 40 -5.90 8.06 14.52
C PRO A 40 -6.36 6.62 14.77
N LYS A 41 -7.61 6.29 14.44
CA LYS A 41 -8.15 4.92 14.60
C LYS A 41 -7.48 3.96 13.62
N LEU A 42 -7.31 4.37 12.36
CA LEU A 42 -6.61 3.61 11.33
C LEU A 42 -5.13 3.40 11.68
N ASN A 43 -4.44 4.43 12.18
CA ASN A 43 -3.06 4.28 12.69
C ASN A 43 -2.99 3.18 13.75
N GLY A 44 -3.88 3.21 14.76
CA GLY A 44 -3.93 2.17 15.78
C GLY A 44 -4.30 0.79 15.25
N PHE A 45 -5.22 0.72 14.28
CA PHE A 45 -5.61 -0.53 13.61
C PHE A 45 -4.43 -1.16 12.86
N LEU A 46 -3.72 -0.37 12.05
CA LEU A 46 -2.57 -0.83 11.27
C LEU A 46 -1.40 -1.27 12.17
N VAL A 47 -1.17 -0.60 13.30
CA VAL A 47 -0.17 -1.03 14.29
C VAL A 47 -0.51 -2.41 14.86
N ARG A 48 -1.76 -2.62 15.30
CA ARG A 48 -2.19 -3.92 15.86
C ARG A 48 -2.15 -5.03 14.82
N LEU A 49 -2.68 -4.76 13.62
CA LEU A 49 -2.68 -5.72 12.52
C LEU A 49 -1.24 -6.06 12.08
N GLY A 50 -0.34 -5.08 12.03
CA GLY A 50 1.07 -5.33 11.72
C GLY A 50 1.74 -6.28 12.72
N ALA A 51 1.48 -6.09 14.02
CA ALA A 51 2.03 -6.94 15.07
C ALA A 51 1.61 -8.42 14.94
N GLU A 52 0.38 -8.69 14.48
CA GLU A 52 -0.13 -10.04 14.18
C GLU A 52 0.63 -10.73 13.01
N HIS A 53 1.35 -9.95 12.19
CA HIS A 53 1.96 -10.40 10.95
C HIS A 53 3.49 -10.19 10.87
N ASN A 54 4.16 -10.00 12.01
CA ASN A 54 5.61 -9.74 12.10
C ASN A 54 6.04 -8.47 11.33
N ILE A 55 5.23 -7.42 11.45
CA ILE A 55 5.46 -6.10 10.86
C ILE A 55 5.48 -5.07 12.00
N ASN A 56 6.61 -4.39 12.16
CA ASN A 56 6.73 -3.27 13.09
C ASN A 56 6.21 -2.01 12.42
N VAL A 57 5.33 -1.27 13.11
CA VAL A 57 4.71 -0.06 12.56
C VAL A 57 4.97 1.11 13.50
N SER A 58 5.74 2.08 13.02
CA SER A 58 5.87 3.41 13.60
C SER A 58 4.84 4.35 12.98
N VAL A 59 4.38 5.35 13.73
CA VAL A 59 3.43 6.36 13.24
C VAL A 59 3.99 7.74 13.55
N THR A 60 3.92 8.65 12.59
CA THR A 60 4.34 10.04 12.77
C THR A 60 3.45 11.00 11.99
N GLU A 61 3.33 12.23 12.52
CA GLU A 61 2.84 13.39 11.80
C GLU A 61 3.92 14.47 11.66
N ASN A 62 5.15 14.18 12.12
CA ASN A 62 6.28 15.08 12.03
C ASN A 62 7.11 14.75 10.77
N PRO A 63 7.16 15.65 9.77
CA PRO A 63 7.89 15.37 8.54
C PRO A 63 9.40 15.19 8.76
N THR A 64 10.00 15.69 9.86
CA THR A 64 11.43 15.49 10.11
C THR A 64 11.81 14.02 10.36
N ASP A 65 10.85 13.17 10.71
CA ASP A 65 11.06 11.73 10.88
C ASP A 65 11.26 11.03 9.52
N LEU A 66 10.87 11.69 8.42
CA LEU A 66 11.00 11.19 7.05
C LEU A 66 12.30 11.62 6.37
N LYS A 67 13.27 12.16 7.12
CA LYS A 67 14.63 12.38 6.62
C LYS A 67 15.24 11.06 6.16
N TYR A 68 16.09 11.11 5.13
CA TYR A 68 16.72 9.92 4.53
C TYR A 68 17.46 9.07 5.58
N GLU A 69 18.14 9.73 6.52
CA GLU A 69 18.89 9.10 7.61
C GLU A 69 18.04 8.22 8.51
N ASN A 70 16.75 8.57 8.66
CA ASN A 70 15.77 7.81 9.43
C ASN A 70 15.11 6.75 8.54
N LEU A 71 14.71 7.13 7.31
CA LEU A 71 14.03 6.25 6.37
C LEU A 71 14.85 5.00 6.01
N LYS A 72 16.19 5.06 6.04
CA LYS A 72 17.06 3.89 5.81
C LYS A 72 16.80 2.72 6.77
N ASN A 73 16.16 2.97 7.91
CA ASN A 73 15.79 1.96 8.90
C ASN A 73 14.44 1.30 8.61
N TYR A 74 13.66 1.87 7.68
CA TYR A 74 12.34 1.37 7.29
C TYR A 74 12.38 0.76 5.89
N ASN A 75 11.50 -0.21 5.66
CA ASN A 75 11.27 -0.83 4.37
C ASN A 75 10.18 -0.10 3.57
N LEU A 76 9.24 0.53 4.27
CA LEU A 76 8.04 1.12 3.68
C LEU A 76 7.66 2.42 4.40
N LEU A 77 7.38 3.46 3.62
CA LEU A 77 6.64 4.66 4.01
C LEU A 77 5.19 4.51 3.54
N LEU A 78 4.26 4.46 4.49
CA LEU A 78 2.83 4.37 4.21
C LEU A 78 2.16 5.71 4.48
N PHE A 79 1.46 6.25 3.49
CA PHE A 79 0.62 7.44 3.64
C PHE A 79 -0.81 7.01 4.01
N ASN A 80 -1.19 7.22 5.27
CA ASN A 80 -2.53 6.92 5.76
C ASN A 80 -3.39 8.18 5.69
N ASN A 81 -4.16 8.31 4.60
CA ASN A 81 -5.08 9.43 4.38
C ASN A 81 -4.42 10.83 4.46
N SER A 82 -3.11 10.92 4.19
CA SER A 82 -2.37 12.17 4.14
C SER A 82 -2.70 12.95 2.87
N THR A 83 -3.65 13.88 2.98
CA THR A 83 -4.00 14.79 1.87
C THR A 83 -2.99 15.92 1.73
N ASN A 84 -2.73 16.33 0.48
CA ASN A 84 -1.85 17.45 0.14
C ASN A 84 -0.43 17.28 0.71
N LEU A 85 0.20 16.14 0.37
CA LEU A 85 1.52 15.76 0.88
C LEU A 85 2.58 16.81 0.55
N GLY A 86 2.48 17.45 -0.62
CA GLY A 86 3.42 18.46 -1.08
C GLY A 86 3.46 19.74 -0.25
N GLU A 87 2.38 20.06 0.47
CA GLU A 87 2.33 21.16 1.45
C GLU A 87 2.59 20.67 2.88
N SER A 88 2.22 19.43 3.23
CA SER A 88 2.45 18.89 4.58
C SER A 88 3.92 18.50 4.85
N ILE A 89 4.69 18.20 3.79
CA ILE A 89 6.08 17.76 3.87
C ILE A 89 6.97 18.84 3.24
N PRO A 90 7.94 19.41 3.97
CA PRO A 90 8.88 20.39 3.42
C PRO A 90 9.68 19.87 2.22
N LYS A 91 10.10 20.76 1.31
CA LYS A 91 10.74 20.40 0.03
C LYS A 91 12.05 19.62 0.18
N GLU A 92 12.80 19.87 1.23
CA GLU A 92 14.01 19.13 1.58
C GLU A 92 13.71 17.67 1.97
N ILE A 93 12.64 17.46 2.74
CA ILE A 93 12.19 16.11 3.13
C ILE A 93 11.58 15.37 1.92
N GLN A 94 10.88 16.08 1.03
CA GLN A 94 10.42 15.50 -0.24
C GLN A 94 11.61 14.91 -1.03
N LYS A 95 12.73 15.63 -1.13
CA LYS A 95 13.95 15.14 -1.81
C LYS A 95 14.53 13.90 -1.12
N ASP A 96 14.55 13.87 0.21
CA ASP A 96 15.01 12.72 0.99
C ASP A 96 14.15 11.47 0.75
N ILE A 97 12.82 11.63 0.74
CA ILE A 97 11.87 10.53 0.45
C ILE A 97 12.12 9.99 -0.96
N ILE A 98 12.27 10.85 -1.96
CA ILE A 98 12.54 10.42 -3.34
C ILE A 98 13.90 9.71 -3.45
N ASN A 99 14.94 10.25 -2.83
CA ASN A 99 16.26 9.60 -2.81
C ASN A 99 16.20 8.21 -2.16
N TRP A 100 15.47 8.09 -1.04
CA TRP A 100 15.25 6.80 -0.38
C TRP A 100 14.47 5.81 -1.28
N PHE A 101 13.40 6.28 -1.93
CA PHE A 101 12.63 5.48 -2.88
C PHE A 101 13.48 4.99 -4.07
N ASP A 102 14.26 5.88 -4.69
CA ASP A 102 15.16 5.56 -5.80
C ASP A 102 16.25 4.54 -5.39
N ASN A 103 16.58 4.46 -4.10
CA ASN A 103 17.49 3.48 -3.52
C ASN A 103 16.80 2.19 -3.02
N GLY A 104 15.53 1.97 -3.37
CA GLY A 104 14.81 0.72 -3.10
C GLY A 104 13.85 0.76 -1.93
N GLY A 105 13.51 1.95 -1.45
CA GLY A 105 12.40 2.17 -0.52
C GLY A 105 11.04 1.90 -1.15
N GLY A 106 10.09 1.45 -0.34
CA GLY A 106 8.69 1.25 -0.74
C GLY A 106 7.81 2.43 -0.34
N ILE A 107 6.90 2.88 -1.21
CA ILE A 107 5.86 3.85 -0.87
C ILE A 107 4.50 3.18 -1.05
N MET A 108 3.64 3.25 -0.04
CA MET A 108 2.25 2.83 -0.14
C MET A 108 1.34 4.00 0.18
N ALA A 109 0.30 4.21 -0.62
CA ALA A 109 -0.73 5.21 -0.34
C ALA A 109 -2.09 4.52 -0.19
N MET A 110 -2.81 4.89 0.86
CA MET A 110 -4.18 4.44 1.11
C MET A 110 -5.14 5.59 0.91
N HIS A 111 -6.23 5.32 0.19
CA HIS A 111 -7.37 6.21 0.04
C HIS A 111 -6.94 7.67 -0.18
N ALA A 112 -7.08 8.54 0.83
CA ALA A 112 -6.80 9.97 0.67
C ALA A 112 -5.31 10.34 0.59
N GLY A 113 -4.38 9.38 0.69
CA GLY A 113 -2.94 9.59 0.44
C GLY A 113 -2.61 10.02 -1.00
N ILE A 114 -3.56 9.90 -1.93
CA ILE A 114 -3.42 10.38 -3.32
C ILE A 114 -4.06 11.76 -3.54
N VAL A 115 -4.74 12.34 -2.55
CA VAL A 115 -5.60 13.52 -2.73
C VAL A 115 -4.81 14.83 -2.65
N GLN A 116 -4.96 15.69 -3.67
CA GLN A 116 -4.45 17.08 -3.71
C GLN A 116 -2.92 17.15 -3.73
N ASN A 117 -2.25 16.23 -4.42
CA ASN A 117 -0.79 16.17 -4.44
C ASN A 117 -0.14 17.04 -5.54
N GLY A 118 -0.91 17.94 -6.18
CA GLY A 118 -0.47 18.84 -7.25
C GLY A 118 0.82 19.64 -6.97
N THR A 119 1.09 19.92 -5.69
CA THR A 119 2.28 20.66 -5.24
C THR A 119 3.54 19.79 -5.13
N TRP A 120 3.44 18.48 -5.35
CA TRP A 120 4.56 17.54 -5.44
C TRP A 120 4.52 16.70 -6.74
N PRO A 121 4.97 17.26 -7.87
CA PRO A 121 4.88 16.60 -9.18
C PRO A 121 5.53 15.21 -9.25
N LYS A 122 6.64 14.99 -8.53
CA LYS A 122 7.31 13.69 -8.51
C LYS A 122 6.46 12.60 -7.84
N LEU A 123 5.69 12.94 -6.81
CA LEU A 123 4.77 11.98 -6.18
C LEU A 123 3.62 11.63 -7.12
N ILE A 124 3.07 12.60 -7.85
CA ILE A 124 2.07 12.34 -8.91
C ILE A 124 2.67 11.48 -10.01
N GLU A 125 3.92 11.73 -10.42
CA GLU A 125 4.61 10.89 -11.41
C GLU A 125 4.69 9.44 -10.93
N ILE A 126 5.03 9.21 -9.65
CA ILE A 126 5.11 7.88 -9.04
C ILE A 126 3.72 7.22 -9.00
N ALA A 127 2.73 7.93 -8.46
CA ALA A 127 1.36 7.44 -8.28
C ALA A 127 0.65 7.17 -9.61
N GLY A 128 0.88 8.03 -10.60
CA GLY A 128 0.34 7.96 -11.96
C GLY A 128 -0.85 8.89 -12.22
N CYS A 129 -1.55 9.32 -11.16
CA CYS A 129 -2.71 10.21 -11.19
C CYS A 129 -2.82 11.03 -9.89
N ASP A 130 -3.82 11.91 -9.83
CA ASP A 130 -4.25 12.65 -8.63
C ASP A 130 -5.78 12.53 -8.50
N PHE A 131 -6.32 12.87 -7.34
CA PHE A 131 -7.74 12.84 -7.04
C PHE A 131 -8.57 13.81 -7.90
N ASP A 132 -9.80 13.40 -8.23
CA ASP A 132 -10.77 14.26 -8.93
C ASP A 132 -12.09 14.42 -8.15
N SER A 133 -12.69 13.31 -7.71
CA SER A 133 -14.01 13.26 -7.07
C SER A 133 -14.20 11.92 -6.34
N ASP A 134 -15.29 11.75 -5.59
CA ASP A 134 -15.58 10.50 -4.85
C ASP A 134 -17.08 10.17 -4.79
N SER A 135 -17.37 8.91 -4.43
CA SER A 135 -18.72 8.42 -4.11
C SER A 135 -19.02 8.56 -2.61
N ASP A 136 -20.27 8.29 -2.22
CA ASP A 136 -20.59 7.95 -0.83
C ASP A 136 -20.10 6.53 -0.49
N TYR A 137 -20.18 6.16 0.79
CA TYR A 137 -19.91 4.80 1.27
C TYR A 137 -20.96 3.83 0.74
N MET A 138 -20.61 3.01 -0.25
CA MET A 138 -21.55 2.11 -0.91
C MET A 138 -20.88 0.86 -1.48
N GLU A 139 -21.70 -0.16 -1.74
CA GLU A 139 -21.22 -1.38 -2.39
C GLU A 139 -20.94 -1.09 -3.87
N ALA A 140 -19.81 -1.58 -4.36
CA ALA A 140 -19.47 -1.63 -5.78
C ALA A 140 -18.92 -3.01 -6.14
N ARG A 141 -19.00 -3.37 -7.41
CA ARG A 141 -18.39 -4.56 -7.97
C ARG A 141 -16.94 -4.25 -8.35
N PHE A 142 -16.01 -4.96 -7.72
CA PHE A 142 -14.63 -5.02 -8.18
C PHE A 142 -14.48 -5.99 -9.34
N LEU A 143 -13.70 -5.58 -10.33
CA LEU A 143 -13.22 -6.41 -11.43
C LEU A 143 -11.73 -6.70 -11.19
N VAL A 144 -11.38 -7.99 -11.13
CA VAL A 144 -10.01 -8.45 -10.96
C VAL A 144 -9.34 -8.51 -12.31
N GLU A 145 -8.16 -7.92 -12.42
CA GLU A 145 -7.39 -8.03 -13.65
C GLU A 145 -7.01 -9.48 -13.96
N PRO A 146 -7.11 -9.94 -15.23
CA PRO A 146 -6.78 -11.32 -15.57
C PRO A 146 -5.38 -11.75 -15.12
N LYS A 147 -4.40 -10.84 -15.18
CA LYS A 147 -3.02 -11.09 -14.73
C LYS A 147 -2.84 -11.05 -13.21
N ALA A 148 -3.82 -10.52 -12.47
CA ALA A 148 -3.82 -10.40 -11.02
C ALA A 148 -4.71 -11.46 -10.34
N GLU A 149 -5.36 -12.35 -11.09
CA GLU A 149 -6.15 -13.43 -10.49
C GLU A 149 -5.29 -14.31 -9.58
N GLY A 150 -5.71 -14.48 -8.32
CA GLY A 150 -4.97 -15.24 -7.33
C GLY A 150 -3.81 -14.46 -6.67
N ASP A 151 -3.60 -13.18 -7.01
CA ASP A 151 -2.55 -12.38 -6.39
C ASP A 151 -2.79 -12.25 -4.86
N PRO A 152 -1.74 -12.39 -4.01
CA PRO A 152 -1.88 -12.25 -2.57
C PRO A 152 -2.44 -10.90 -2.11
N ILE A 153 -2.14 -9.80 -2.83
CA ILE A 153 -2.74 -8.48 -2.56
C ILE A 153 -4.26 -8.55 -2.71
N LEU A 154 -4.76 -9.42 -3.58
CA LEU A 154 -6.20 -9.61 -3.77
C LEU A 154 -6.75 -10.75 -2.92
N ALA A 155 -6.02 -11.22 -1.90
CA ALA A 155 -6.42 -12.36 -1.06
C ALA A 155 -6.89 -13.58 -1.89
N GLY A 156 -6.25 -13.81 -3.05
CA GLY A 156 -6.59 -14.92 -3.94
C GLY A 156 -7.88 -14.76 -4.75
N LYS A 157 -8.55 -13.59 -4.71
CA LYS A 157 -9.77 -13.33 -5.48
C LYS A 157 -9.52 -13.44 -6.99
N LYS A 158 -10.59 -13.73 -7.73
CA LYS A 158 -10.59 -13.95 -9.19
C LYS A 158 -11.83 -13.33 -9.82
N LYS A 159 -11.78 -13.04 -11.12
CA LYS A 159 -12.88 -12.47 -11.92
C LYS A 159 -13.47 -11.18 -11.34
N GLN A 160 -14.40 -11.29 -10.39
CA GLN A 160 -15.10 -10.16 -9.79
C GLN A 160 -15.68 -10.52 -8.43
N PHE A 161 -15.91 -9.52 -7.59
CA PHE A 161 -16.60 -9.66 -6.30
C PHE A 161 -17.13 -8.29 -5.85
N ASN A 162 -18.16 -8.28 -5.02
CA ASN A 162 -18.66 -7.03 -4.44
C ASN A 162 -17.88 -6.67 -3.17
N TYR A 163 -17.73 -5.37 -2.94
CA TYR A 163 -17.11 -4.83 -1.74
C TYR A 163 -17.72 -3.48 -1.40
N THR A 164 -17.68 -3.08 -0.14
CA THR A 164 -18.30 -1.82 0.33
C THR A 164 -17.24 -0.91 0.94
N ALA A 165 -17.10 0.29 0.36
CA ALA A 165 -16.22 1.35 0.84
C ALA A 165 -16.63 2.69 0.20
N ASP A 166 -15.84 3.73 0.43
CA ASP A 166 -15.87 4.99 -0.33
C ASP A 166 -14.91 4.90 -1.51
N TRP A 167 -15.38 5.29 -2.70
CA TRP A 167 -14.65 5.12 -3.95
C TRP A 167 -14.15 6.45 -4.50
N LEU A 168 -12.88 6.49 -4.91
CA LEU A 168 -12.25 7.68 -5.48
C LEU A 168 -12.22 7.61 -7.00
N CYS A 169 -12.55 8.71 -7.66
CA CYS A 169 -12.25 9.00 -9.06
C CYS A 169 -10.96 9.81 -9.18
N PHE A 170 -10.25 9.63 -10.29
CA PHE A 170 -8.96 10.24 -10.55
C PHE A 170 -8.99 11.14 -11.78
N ASN A 171 -8.03 12.06 -11.86
CA ASN A 171 -7.90 12.98 -12.99
C ASN A 171 -7.56 12.29 -14.33
N ARG A 172 -7.11 11.04 -14.28
CA ARG A 172 -6.87 10.15 -15.42
C ARG A 172 -6.72 8.70 -14.97
N SER A 173 -6.88 7.77 -15.90
CA SER A 173 -6.51 6.36 -15.68
C SER A 173 -5.00 6.16 -15.65
N VAL A 174 -4.56 5.16 -14.87
CA VAL A 174 -3.16 4.74 -14.76
C VAL A 174 -2.80 3.56 -15.67
N THR A 175 -3.77 2.96 -16.37
CA THR A 175 -3.61 1.70 -17.13
C THR A 175 -2.45 1.73 -18.13
N ASP A 176 -2.33 2.82 -18.89
CA ASP A 176 -1.33 2.94 -19.97
C ASP A 176 0.02 3.50 -19.49
N ILE A 177 0.19 3.72 -18.18
CA ILE A 177 1.42 4.26 -17.64
C ILE A 177 2.48 3.16 -17.56
N PRO A 178 3.67 3.33 -18.16
CA PRO A 178 4.73 2.34 -18.12
C PRO A 178 5.11 1.92 -16.68
N GLY A 179 5.15 0.61 -16.47
CA GLY A 179 5.51 -0.03 -15.21
C GLY A 179 4.35 -0.17 -14.20
N VAL A 180 3.16 0.38 -14.50
CA VAL A 180 1.96 0.18 -13.68
C VAL A 180 1.35 -1.18 -13.98
N GLU A 181 1.04 -1.91 -12.92
CA GLU A 181 0.24 -3.13 -12.94
C GLU A 181 -1.06 -2.85 -12.17
N VAL A 182 -2.18 -2.71 -12.90
CA VAL A 182 -3.50 -2.62 -12.28
C VAL A 182 -3.90 -4.00 -11.74
N LEU A 183 -4.45 -4.03 -10.53
CA LEU A 183 -4.89 -5.27 -9.87
C LEU A 183 -6.42 -5.32 -9.77
N LEU A 184 -7.05 -4.20 -9.43
CA LEU A 184 -8.50 -4.06 -9.32
C LEU A 184 -9.00 -2.83 -10.08
N ARG A 185 -10.17 -3.00 -10.70
CA ARG A 185 -11.01 -1.92 -11.21
C ARG A 185 -12.35 -1.89 -10.51
N LEU A 186 -12.99 -0.73 -10.49
CA LEU A 186 -14.40 -0.58 -10.15
C LEU A 186 -15.25 -0.72 -11.42
N ASP A 187 -16.36 -1.42 -11.31
CA ASP A 187 -17.40 -1.43 -12.34
C ASP A 187 -18.42 -0.31 -12.05
N GLU A 188 -18.28 0.82 -12.73
CA GLU A 188 -19.16 1.99 -12.54
C GLU A 188 -20.63 1.71 -12.89
N LYS A 189 -20.97 0.57 -13.52
CA LYS A 189 -22.38 0.17 -13.72
C LYS A 189 -23.03 -0.42 -12.47
N SER A 190 -22.26 -0.62 -11.41
CA SER A 190 -22.71 -1.24 -10.16
C SER A 190 -22.99 -0.27 -9.02
N TYR A 191 -22.62 1.01 -9.15
CA TYR A 191 -22.70 2.00 -8.09
C TYR A 191 -22.76 3.42 -8.65
N THR A 192 -22.89 4.44 -7.80
CA THR A 192 -22.86 5.87 -8.19
C THR A 192 -21.44 6.43 -7.97
N PRO A 193 -20.66 6.72 -9.04
CA PRO A 193 -19.23 7.06 -8.89
C PRO A 193 -18.94 8.41 -8.25
N ILE A 194 -19.84 9.38 -8.42
CA ILE A 194 -19.67 10.74 -7.92
C ILE A 194 -20.90 11.10 -7.12
N ARG A 195 -20.71 11.35 -5.81
CA ARG A 195 -21.78 11.84 -4.94
C ARG A 195 -22.11 13.31 -5.23
N GLU A 196 -23.29 13.73 -4.82
CA GLU A 196 -23.65 15.14 -4.86
C GLU A 196 -22.78 15.95 -3.89
N HIS A 197 -21.94 16.83 -4.42
CA HIS A 197 -21.09 17.70 -3.62
C HIS A 197 -20.75 18.98 -4.38
N PRO A 198 -20.74 20.17 -3.73
CA PRO A 198 -20.45 21.43 -4.40
C PRO A 198 -19.10 21.46 -5.13
N SER A 199 -18.10 20.74 -4.62
CA SER A 199 -16.77 20.68 -5.24
C SER A 199 -16.69 19.74 -6.46
N TYR A 200 -17.73 18.94 -6.73
CA TYR A 200 -17.75 17.98 -7.84
C TYR A 200 -18.68 18.39 -8.99
N VAL A 201 -19.18 19.62 -8.97
CA VAL A 201 -20.00 20.15 -10.07
C VAL A 201 -19.20 20.10 -11.38
N GLY A 202 -19.74 19.41 -12.38
CA GLY A 202 -19.12 19.24 -13.71
C GLY A 202 -18.04 18.16 -13.80
N LYS A 203 -17.73 17.46 -12.70
CA LYS A 203 -16.86 16.28 -12.71
C LYS A 203 -17.54 15.12 -13.42
N LYS A 204 -16.73 14.19 -13.94
CA LYS A 204 -17.20 13.04 -14.70
C LYS A 204 -16.64 11.76 -14.09
N PRO A 205 -17.43 10.67 -14.07
CA PRO A 205 -16.91 9.35 -13.73
C PRO A 205 -15.75 8.94 -14.64
N MET A 206 -14.97 7.95 -14.21
CA MET A 206 -13.83 7.42 -14.96
C MET A 206 -14.27 6.55 -16.15
N GLY A 207 -15.49 6.01 -16.12
CA GLY A 207 -16.05 5.16 -17.16
C GLY A 207 -15.58 3.72 -17.09
N ASP A 208 -15.39 3.08 -18.24
CA ASP A 208 -15.07 1.64 -18.32
C ASP A 208 -13.67 1.29 -17.76
N ASP A 209 -12.77 2.27 -17.60
CA ASP A 209 -11.44 2.07 -17.04
C ASP A 209 -11.25 2.85 -15.74
N HIS A 210 -11.64 2.22 -14.63
CA HIS A 210 -11.52 2.78 -13.28
C HIS A 210 -10.61 1.95 -12.36
N PRO A 211 -9.27 2.01 -12.52
CA PRO A 211 -8.34 1.36 -11.58
C PRO A 211 -8.52 1.89 -10.16
N ILE A 212 -8.61 1.00 -9.17
CA ILE A 212 -8.74 1.37 -7.74
C ILE A 212 -7.68 0.72 -6.85
N CYS A 213 -6.94 -0.26 -7.39
CA CYS A 213 -5.73 -0.77 -6.76
C CYS A 213 -4.72 -1.10 -7.85
N TRP A 214 -3.53 -0.55 -7.73
CA TRP A 214 -2.42 -0.81 -8.64
C TRP A 214 -1.10 -0.77 -7.90
N ARG A 215 -0.11 -1.41 -8.51
CA ARG A 215 1.27 -1.40 -8.04
C ARG A 215 2.19 -0.99 -9.17
N ARG A 216 3.38 -0.51 -8.81
CA ARG A 216 4.35 -0.02 -9.77
C ARG A 216 5.76 -0.27 -9.29
N LYS A 217 6.63 -0.67 -10.22
CA LYS A 217 8.08 -0.65 -10.01
C LYS A 217 8.68 0.50 -10.80
N LEU A 218 9.50 1.32 -10.14
CA LEU A 218 10.18 2.47 -10.73
C LEU A 218 11.65 2.44 -10.32
N GLY A 219 12.53 2.06 -11.25
CA GLY A 219 13.91 1.75 -10.91
C GLY A 219 13.99 0.67 -9.84
N LYS A 220 14.53 1.00 -8.66
CA LYS A 220 14.59 0.10 -7.50
C LYS A 220 13.38 0.23 -6.57
N GLY A 221 12.64 1.34 -6.67
CA GLY A 221 11.51 1.66 -5.79
C GLY A 221 10.25 0.87 -6.15
N ARG A 222 9.40 0.68 -5.15
CA ARG A 222 8.08 0.05 -5.30
C ARG A 222 7.00 0.97 -4.78
N TYR A 223 5.97 1.18 -5.58
CA TYR A 223 4.79 1.93 -5.20
C TYR A 223 3.56 1.03 -5.22
N LEU A 224 2.67 1.18 -4.24
CA LEU A 224 1.37 0.55 -4.24
C LEU A 224 0.30 1.56 -3.80
N PHE A 225 -0.80 1.59 -4.53
CA PHE A 225 -1.98 2.33 -4.14
C PHE A 225 -3.16 1.38 -3.92
N THR A 226 -3.95 1.69 -2.91
CA THR A 226 -5.28 1.11 -2.73
C THR A 226 -6.28 2.20 -2.39
N GLY A 227 -7.44 2.19 -3.06
CA GLY A 227 -8.55 3.08 -2.73
C GLY A 227 -9.24 2.74 -1.40
N LEU A 228 -8.93 1.60 -0.79
CA LEU A 228 -9.45 1.22 0.52
C LEU A 228 -8.78 1.99 1.65
N GLY A 229 -9.48 2.04 2.80
CA GLY A 229 -8.96 2.66 4.01
C GLY A 229 -9.41 4.09 4.23
N HIS A 230 -10.56 4.51 3.70
CA HIS A 230 -11.27 5.70 4.21
C HIS A 230 -11.51 5.57 5.72
N ASP A 231 -11.93 4.37 6.13
CA ASP A 231 -12.14 3.99 7.52
C ASP A 231 -11.85 2.50 7.76
N ILE A 232 -11.96 2.09 9.03
CA ILE A 232 -11.74 0.71 9.47
C ILE A 232 -12.77 -0.26 8.87
N ARG A 233 -14.00 0.15 8.56
CA ARG A 233 -15.03 -0.77 8.02
C ARG A 233 -14.60 -1.38 6.69
N SER A 234 -13.89 -0.59 5.88
CA SER A 234 -13.32 -1.06 4.60
C SER A 234 -12.10 -1.98 4.76
N LEU A 235 -11.47 -2.04 5.95
CA LEU A 235 -10.25 -2.82 6.21
C LEU A 235 -10.48 -4.00 7.15
N ASP A 236 -11.41 -3.89 8.10
CA ASP A 236 -11.71 -4.91 9.10
C ASP A 236 -12.69 -5.96 8.55
N THR A 237 -12.31 -6.52 7.41
CA THR A 237 -12.94 -7.67 6.78
C THR A 237 -11.86 -8.70 6.47
N GLU A 238 -12.25 -9.94 6.17
CA GLU A 238 -11.29 -10.97 5.75
C GLU A 238 -10.48 -10.52 4.52
N PHE A 239 -11.12 -9.91 3.53
CA PHE A 239 -10.43 -9.40 2.35
C PHE A 239 -9.55 -8.19 2.71
N GLY A 240 -10.08 -7.19 3.43
CA GLY A 240 -9.38 -5.95 3.75
C GLY A 240 -8.10 -6.17 4.56
N ARG A 241 -8.15 -7.03 5.58
CA ARG A 241 -6.99 -7.39 6.42
C ARG A 241 -5.91 -8.09 5.60
N ASN A 242 -6.29 -9.07 4.77
CA ASN A 242 -5.35 -9.78 3.91
C ASN A 242 -4.77 -8.86 2.83
N HIS A 243 -5.60 -8.00 2.24
CA HIS A 243 -5.23 -7.03 1.21
C HIS A 243 -4.15 -6.07 1.71
N ILE A 244 -4.38 -5.43 2.87
CA ILE A 244 -3.45 -4.43 3.39
C ILE A 244 -2.12 -5.07 3.80
N ILE A 245 -2.15 -6.25 4.43
CA ILE A 245 -0.93 -6.95 4.85
C ILE A 245 -0.12 -7.43 3.66
N ALA A 246 -0.76 -7.99 2.64
CA ALA A 246 -0.09 -8.40 1.41
C ALA A 246 0.47 -7.18 0.65
N GLY A 247 -0.26 -6.07 0.62
CA GLY A 247 0.20 -4.80 0.06
C GLY A 247 1.44 -4.26 0.77
N MET A 248 1.43 -4.22 2.10
CA MET A 248 2.59 -3.83 2.91
C MET A 248 3.79 -4.74 2.62
N LYS A 249 3.60 -6.07 2.64
CA LYS A 249 4.65 -7.04 2.39
C LYS A 249 5.25 -6.91 0.99
N TRP A 250 4.43 -6.76 -0.04
CA TRP A 250 4.91 -6.62 -1.42
C TRP A 250 5.70 -5.32 -1.62
N THR A 251 5.22 -4.23 -1.02
CA THR A 251 5.83 -2.89 -1.19
C THR A 251 7.13 -2.76 -0.39
N ALA A 252 7.19 -3.37 0.79
CA ALA A 252 8.38 -3.41 1.64
C ALA A 252 9.52 -4.29 1.10
N GLN A 253 9.28 -5.10 0.05
CA GLN A 253 10.34 -5.86 -0.60
C GLN A 253 11.28 -4.91 -1.34
N SER A 254 12.42 -4.57 -0.73
CA SER A 254 13.51 -3.90 -1.46
C SER A 254 13.93 -4.75 -2.67
N ALA A 255 14.31 -4.10 -3.77
CA ALA A 255 15.03 -4.75 -4.86
C ALA A 255 16.41 -5.22 -4.35
N GLN A 256 16.43 -6.34 -3.64
CA GLN A 256 17.59 -7.08 -3.13
C GLN A 256 18.58 -6.30 -2.24
N LYS A 257 18.46 -6.53 -0.92
CA LYS A 257 19.59 -7.09 -0.16
C LYS A 257 19.58 -8.61 -0.33
N SER A 258 19.77 -9.11 -1.57
CA SER A 258 20.09 -10.52 -1.73
C SER A 258 21.54 -10.68 -1.28
N LYS A 259 21.71 -11.18 -0.07
CA LYS A 259 22.92 -11.93 0.25
C LYS A 259 22.61 -13.38 -0.08
N ASP A 260 22.63 -13.71 -1.36
CA ASP A 260 22.80 -15.11 -1.74
C ASP A 260 23.95 -15.22 -2.74
N PRO A 261 25.17 -15.56 -2.27
CA PRO A 261 26.33 -15.77 -3.14
C PRO A 261 26.30 -17.14 -3.86
N GLN A 262 25.24 -17.94 -3.73
CA GLN A 262 25.20 -19.30 -4.28
C GLN A 262 24.03 -19.53 -5.24
N ALA A 263 24.05 -18.82 -6.36
CA ALA A 263 23.44 -19.30 -7.59
C ALA A 263 24.39 -19.02 -8.76
N LYS A 264 25.32 -19.95 -8.96
CA LYS A 264 25.94 -20.23 -10.26
C LYS A 264 25.49 -21.61 -10.69
#